data_AF-A0A1W9V345-F1
#
_entry.id   AF-A0A1W9V345-F1
#
_cell.length_a   1.000
_cell.length_b   1.000
_cell.length_c   1.000
_cell.angle_alpha   90.00
_cell.angle_beta   90.00
_cell.angle_gamma   90.00
#
_symmetry.space_group_name_H-M   'P 1'
#
loop_
_entity.id
_entity.type
_entity.pdbx_description
1 polymer ?
#
loop_
_entity_poly.entity_id
_entity_poly.type
_entity_poly.pdbx_seq_one_letter_code
_entity_poly.pdbx_strand_id
1 'polypeptide(L)'
;MKSKRRAILSELSEQRALRSAHFERSLKKIKRKLKGQLKLTVLSEADRTPLVNYLIDCNLEGVGEKRLSWIKDNDEVTPIKLAELINSGAEALIDNGWEITQSTANSMTKMSNLEILKMEELELPDIIKIELNVAHGEQEHYRSLDKLSTGQQCTAILHLLLLQNKDPLIMDQPEDNLDNAFIADRI
;
A
#
# COMPACT_ATOMS: atom_id res chain seq x y z
N MET A 1 -26.26 19.80 -3.22
CA MET A 1 -25.75 18.46 -3.58
C MET A 1 -24.27 18.25 -3.20
N LYS A 2 -23.33 19.14 -3.58
CA LYS A 2 -21.90 19.02 -3.23
C LYS A 2 -21.62 18.86 -1.71
N SER A 3 -22.28 19.66 -0.86
CA SER A 3 -22.13 19.57 0.61
C SER A 3 -22.57 18.21 1.20
N LYS A 4 -23.68 17.63 0.69
CA LYS A 4 -24.15 16.31 1.14
C LYS A 4 -23.17 15.20 0.73
N ARG A 5 -22.60 15.27 -0.47
CA ARG A 5 -21.59 14.30 -0.94
C ARG A 5 -20.29 14.39 -0.13
N ARG A 6 -19.82 15.61 0.15
CA ARG A 6 -18.65 15.83 1.02
C ARG A 6 -18.85 15.24 2.42
N ALA A 7 -20.05 15.36 2.98
CA ALA A 7 -20.38 14.74 4.26
C ALA A 7 -20.30 13.20 4.19
N ILE A 8 -20.86 12.59 3.15
CA ILE A 8 -20.80 11.13 2.93
C ILE A 8 -19.36 10.64 2.74
N LEU A 9 -18.55 11.37 1.98
CA LEU A 9 -17.13 11.03 1.78
C LEU A 9 -16.33 11.14 3.09
N SER A 10 -16.66 12.13 3.93
CA SER A 10 -16.06 12.26 5.26
C SER A 10 -16.43 11.09 6.17
N GLU A 11 -17.71 10.69 6.18
CA GLU A 11 -18.18 9.54 6.96
C GLU A 11 -17.53 8.24 6.47
N LEU A 12 -17.38 8.08 5.14
CA LEU A 12 -16.66 6.95 4.55
C LEU A 12 -15.19 6.91 4.99
N SER A 13 -14.50 8.05 4.99
CA SER A 13 -13.12 8.15 5.47
C SER A 13 -12.99 7.75 6.95
N GLU A 14 -13.95 8.15 7.80
CA GLU A 14 -13.99 7.75 9.20
C GLU A 14 -14.16 6.22 9.35
N GLN A 15 -15.08 5.61 8.58
CA GLN A 15 -15.25 4.16 8.60
C GLN A 15 -14.00 3.40 8.13
N ARG A 16 -13.29 3.93 7.13
CA ARG A 16 -12.01 3.36 6.67
C ARG A 16 -10.96 3.43 7.78
N ALA A 17 -10.83 4.56 8.45
CA ALA A 17 -9.91 4.71 9.59
C ALA A 17 -10.23 3.72 10.73
N LEU A 18 -11.52 3.51 11.03
CA LEU A 18 -11.96 2.52 12.03
C LEU A 18 -11.58 1.09 11.61
N ARG A 19 -11.74 0.75 10.33
CA ARG A 19 -11.35 -0.56 9.79
C ARG A 19 -9.84 -0.79 9.92
N SER A 20 -9.02 0.17 9.50
CA SER A 20 -7.56 0.06 9.60
C SER A 20 -7.12 -0.04 11.06
N ALA A 21 -7.75 0.70 11.99
CA ALA A 21 -7.52 0.56 13.42
C ALA A 21 -7.90 -0.83 13.97
N HIS A 22 -8.99 -1.43 13.49
CA HIS A 22 -9.35 -2.80 13.84
C HIS A 22 -8.31 -3.81 13.34
N PHE A 23 -7.78 -3.58 12.14
CA PHE A 23 -6.72 -4.40 11.56
C PHE A 23 -5.43 -4.31 12.37
N GLU A 24 -5.01 -3.10 12.77
CA GLU A 24 -3.86 -2.90 13.66
C GLU A 24 -4.02 -3.61 15.01
N ARG A 25 -5.20 -3.52 15.62
CA ARG A 25 -5.51 -4.22 16.89
C ARG A 25 -5.38 -5.73 16.73
N SER A 26 -5.86 -6.28 15.61
CA SER A 26 -5.76 -7.71 15.29
C SER A 26 -4.30 -8.13 15.12
N LEU A 27 -3.51 -7.31 14.43
CA LEU A 27 -2.08 -7.54 14.22
C LEU A 27 -1.25 -7.43 15.50
N LYS A 28 -1.70 -6.72 16.54
CA LYS A 28 -0.94 -6.55 17.80
C LYS A 28 -0.49 -7.87 18.41
N LYS A 29 -1.34 -8.90 18.38
CA LYS A 29 -0.99 -10.24 18.88
C LYS A 29 0.13 -10.88 18.05
N ILE A 30 0.07 -10.73 16.73
CA ILE A 30 1.04 -11.27 15.78
C ILE A 30 2.37 -10.52 15.91
N LYS A 31 2.34 -9.18 15.93
CA LYS A 31 3.52 -8.32 16.16
C LYS A 31 4.27 -8.71 17.43
N ARG A 32 3.56 -9.02 18.53
CA ARG A 32 4.19 -9.45 19.78
C ARG A 32 4.93 -10.77 19.65
N LYS A 33 4.38 -11.74 18.92
CA LYS A 33 5.02 -13.05 18.72
C LYS A 33 6.21 -13.00 17.74
N LEU A 34 6.22 -12.01 16.86
CA LEU A 34 7.29 -11.77 15.87
C LEU A 34 8.36 -10.78 16.31
N LYS A 35 8.26 -10.26 17.54
CA LYS A 35 9.16 -9.22 18.02
C LYS A 35 10.62 -9.67 17.88
N GLY A 36 11.45 -8.80 17.29
CA GLY A 36 12.87 -9.06 17.03
C GLY A 36 13.15 -9.87 15.76
N GLN A 37 12.13 -10.45 15.11
CA GLN A 37 12.27 -11.21 13.86
C GLN A 37 11.63 -10.48 12.68
N LEU A 38 10.36 -10.11 12.81
CA LEU A 38 9.62 -9.37 11.79
C LEU A 38 8.97 -8.13 12.38
N LYS A 39 8.99 -7.05 11.61
CA LYS A 39 8.24 -5.83 11.85
C LYS A 39 7.12 -5.74 10.82
N LEU A 40 5.90 -5.75 11.31
CA LEU A 40 4.68 -5.59 10.51
C LEU A 40 4.11 -4.20 10.72
N THR A 41 3.89 -3.47 9.64
CA THR A 41 3.30 -2.13 9.65
C THR A 41 2.10 -2.09 8.72
N VAL A 42 0.97 -1.58 9.21
CA VAL A 42 -0.22 -1.37 8.37
C VAL A 42 -0.07 0.01 7.75
N LEU A 43 -0.14 0.06 6.43
CA LEU A 43 -0.19 1.29 5.67
C LEU A 43 -1.64 1.44 5.19
N SER A 44 -2.38 2.33 5.86
CA SER A 44 -3.79 2.60 5.56
C SER A 44 -3.91 3.17 4.15
N GLU A 45 -4.88 2.68 3.38
CA GLU A 45 -5.18 3.16 2.03
C GLU A 45 -3.90 3.37 1.22
N ALA A 46 -3.02 2.38 1.15
CA ALA A 46 -1.68 2.50 0.56
C ALA A 46 -1.57 1.86 -0.83
N ASP A 47 -2.48 0.97 -1.20
CA ASP A 47 -2.52 0.41 -2.54
C ASP A 47 -3.12 1.41 -3.53
N ARG A 48 -2.23 2.01 -4.33
CA ARG A 48 -2.56 2.99 -5.38
C ARG A 48 -2.99 2.33 -6.70
N THR A 49 -2.88 1.01 -6.82
CA THR A 49 -3.18 0.26 -8.05
C THR A 49 -4.61 0.52 -8.57
N PRO A 50 -5.67 0.54 -7.73
CA PRO A 50 -7.02 0.82 -8.19
C PRO A 50 -7.15 2.21 -8.84
N LEU A 51 -6.48 3.22 -8.28
CA LEU A 51 -6.50 4.58 -8.81
C LEU A 51 -5.76 4.68 -10.15
N VAL A 52 -4.59 4.06 -10.25
CA VAL A 52 -3.82 4.04 -11.51
C VAL A 52 -4.60 3.33 -12.61
N ASN A 53 -5.16 2.15 -12.32
CA ASN A 53 -5.95 1.39 -13.28
C ASN A 53 -7.17 2.19 -13.74
N TYR A 54 -7.88 2.82 -12.79
CA TYR A 54 -9.03 3.66 -13.12
C TYR A 54 -8.69 4.80 -14.09
N LEU A 55 -7.57 5.49 -13.86
CA LEU A 55 -7.13 6.59 -14.74
C LEU A 55 -6.70 6.10 -16.13
N ILE A 56 -6.12 4.91 -16.22
CA ILE A 56 -5.82 4.25 -17.50
C ILE A 56 -7.13 3.91 -18.23
N ASP A 57 -8.12 3.38 -17.52
CA ASP A 57 -9.42 3.01 -18.07
C ASP A 57 -10.23 4.22 -18.56
N CYS A 58 -9.96 5.41 -18.02
CA CYS A 58 -10.52 6.68 -18.53
C CYS A 58 -9.96 7.09 -19.90
N ASN A 59 -8.94 6.37 -20.42
CA ASN A 59 -8.35 6.57 -21.75
C ASN A 59 -7.98 8.04 -22.06
N LEU A 60 -7.35 8.69 -21.09
CA LEU A 60 -6.96 10.10 -21.20
C LEU A 60 -5.90 10.28 -22.28
N GLU A 61 -6.09 11.30 -23.12
CA GLU A 61 -5.21 11.59 -24.24
C GLU A 61 -3.76 11.79 -23.79
N GLY A 62 -2.85 10.93 -24.28
CA GLY A 62 -1.43 11.02 -23.99
C GLY A 62 -1.02 10.64 -22.56
N VAL A 63 -1.92 10.04 -21.77
CA VAL A 63 -1.64 9.57 -20.40
C VAL A 63 -1.58 8.04 -20.39
N GLY A 64 -0.36 7.50 -20.28
CA GLY A 64 -0.13 6.08 -20.04
C GLY A 64 0.38 5.82 -18.62
N GLU A 65 0.51 4.55 -18.25
CA GLU A 65 0.93 4.12 -16.90
C GLU A 65 2.21 4.82 -16.41
N LYS A 66 3.23 4.96 -17.28
CA LYS A 66 4.48 5.64 -16.92
C LYS A 66 4.29 7.09 -16.49
N ARG A 67 3.28 7.79 -17.02
CA ARG A 67 2.97 9.19 -16.67
C ARG A 67 2.13 9.31 -15.40
N LEU A 68 1.75 8.18 -14.80
CA LEU A 68 1.01 8.07 -13.54
C LEU A 68 1.90 7.52 -12.42
N SER A 69 3.22 7.37 -12.63
CA SER A 69 4.16 6.86 -11.63
C SER A 69 4.13 7.68 -10.34
N TRP A 70 3.98 9.01 -10.48
CA TRP A 70 3.88 9.94 -9.37
C TRP A 70 2.78 9.60 -8.35
N ILE A 71 1.72 8.88 -8.76
CA ILE A 71 0.66 8.45 -7.85
C ILE A 71 1.20 7.47 -6.81
N LYS A 72 2.14 6.60 -7.21
CA LYS A 72 2.78 5.61 -6.32
C LYS A 72 3.87 6.23 -5.47
N ASP A 73 4.48 7.33 -5.94
CA ASP A 73 5.59 8.00 -5.27
C ASP A 73 5.14 8.98 -4.17
N ASN A 74 3.85 9.34 -4.15
CA ASN A 74 3.30 10.36 -3.25
C ASN A 74 2.20 9.77 -2.36
N ASP A 75 2.50 9.59 -1.07
CA ASP A 75 1.57 9.00 -0.09
C ASP A 75 0.29 9.84 0.12
N GLU A 76 0.38 11.16 -0.08
CA GLU A 76 -0.76 12.09 0.09
C GLU A 76 -1.81 12.01 -1.03
N VAL A 77 -1.54 11.27 -2.11
CA VAL A 77 -2.48 11.14 -3.22
C VAL A 77 -3.65 10.29 -2.78
N THR A 78 -4.83 10.91 -2.70
CA THR A 78 -6.11 10.24 -2.47
C THR A 78 -7.06 10.52 -3.63
N PRO A 79 -8.03 9.63 -3.92
CA PRO A 79 -8.98 9.86 -5.01
C PRO A 79 -9.80 11.14 -4.81
N ILE A 80 -10.12 11.47 -3.55
CA ILE A 80 -10.86 12.69 -3.18
C ILE A 80 -10.00 13.93 -3.42
N LYS A 81 -8.76 13.98 -2.89
CA LYS A 81 -7.86 15.13 -3.09
C LYS A 81 -7.56 15.33 -4.58
N LEU A 82 -7.35 14.25 -5.33
CA LEU A 82 -7.13 14.32 -6.77
C LEU A 82 -8.37 14.87 -7.50
N ALA A 83 -9.59 14.44 -7.15
CA ALA A 83 -10.82 14.97 -7.73
C ALA A 83 -10.99 16.48 -7.45
N GLU A 84 -10.68 16.93 -6.24
CA GLU A 84 -10.72 18.34 -5.86
C GLU A 84 -9.73 19.18 -6.68
N LEU A 85 -8.50 18.67 -6.89
CA LEU A 85 -7.49 19.35 -7.68
C LEU A 85 -7.84 19.40 -9.18
N ILE A 86 -8.35 18.30 -9.74
CA ILE A 86 -8.83 18.27 -11.14
C ILE A 86 -9.92 19.32 -11.36
N ASN A 87 -10.88 19.43 -10.43
CA ASN A 87 -11.93 20.43 -10.50
C ASN A 87 -11.43 21.88 -10.32
N SER A 88 -10.28 22.06 -9.67
CA SER A 88 -9.66 23.37 -9.44
C SER A 88 -8.78 23.82 -10.62
N GLY A 89 -8.43 22.89 -11.52
CA GLY A 89 -7.71 23.16 -12.76
C GLY A 89 -6.29 22.60 -12.78
N ALA A 90 -5.63 22.72 -13.94
CA ALA A 90 -4.33 22.09 -14.19
C ALA A 90 -3.21 22.71 -13.35
N GLU A 91 -3.28 24.02 -13.06
CA GLU A 91 -2.32 24.73 -12.21
C GLU A 91 -2.32 24.15 -10.78
N ALA A 92 -3.51 23.92 -10.20
CA ALA A 92 -3.63 23.35 -8.86
C ALA A 92 -3.02 21.94 -8.73
N LEU A 93 -3.09 21.13 -9.81
CA LEU A 93 -2.45 19.80 -9.84
C LEU A 93 -0.92 19.90 -9.83
N ILE A 94 -0.36 20.85 -10.58
CA ILE A 94 1.09 21.02 -10.72
C ILE A 94 1.68 21.62 -9.45
N ASP A 95 0.99 22.60 -8.86
CA ASP A 95 1.41 23.29 -7.65
C ASP A 95 1.35 22.41 -6.39
N ASN A 96 0.73 21.22 -6.46
CA ASN A 96 0.64 20.30 -5.31
C ASN A 96 1.96 19.58 -4.98
N GLY A 97 2.99 19.73 -5.83
CA GLY A 97 4.31 19.12 -5.59
C GLY A 97 4.40 17.64 -5.96
N TRP A 98 3.41 17.08 -6.66
CA TRP A 98 3.40 15.68 -7.12
C TRP A 98 4.16 15.44 -8.44
N GLU A 99 4.94 16.41 -8.90
CA GLU A 99 5.73 16.32 -10.15
C GLU A 99 4.92 15.90 -11.38
N ILE A 100 3.64 16.31 -11.45
CA ILE A 100 2.75 16.00 -12.57
C ILE A 100 3.18 16.82 -13.79
N THR A 101 3.34 16.16 -14.93
CA THR A 101 3.62 16.87 -16.19
C THR A 101 2.42 17.72 -16.63
N GLN A 102 2.68 18.88 -17.23
CA GLN A 102 1.63 19.77 -17.75
C GLN A 102 0.66 19.06 -18.69
N SER A 103 1.17 18.18 -19.56
CA SER A 103 0.34 17.39 -20.47
C SER A 103 -0.62 16.46 -19.73
N THR A 104 -0.15 15.76 -18.69
CA THR A 104 -1.02 14.91 -17.87
C THR A 104 -2.06 15.74 -17.12
N ALA A 105 -1.66 16.84 -16.49
CA ALA A 105 -2.59 17.72 -15.76
C ALA A 105 -3.70 18.25 -16.68
N ASN A 106 -3.33 18.73 -17.88
CA ASN A 106 -4.30 19.20 -18.87
C ASN A 106 -5.26 18.08 -19.30
N SER A 107 -4.77 16.87 -19.57
CA SER A 107 -5.63 15.74 -19.93
C SER A 107 -6.58 15.34 -18.79
N MET A 108 -6.13 15.38 -17.53
CA MET A 108 -6.99 15.09 -16.38
C MET A 108 -8.12 16.12 -16.21
N THR A 109 -7.86 17.41 -16.48
CA THR A 109 -8.92 18.45 -16.43
C THR A 109 -10.00 18.30 -17.49
N LYS A 110 -9.76 17.51 -18.56
CA LYS A 110 -10.76 17.21 -19.59
C LYS A 110 -11.71 16.07 -19.20
N MET A 111 -11.49 15.42 -18.05
CA MET A 111 -12.38 14.37 -17.55
C MET A 111 -13.81 14.90 -17.39
N SER A 112 -14.77 14.07 -17.75
CA SER A 112 -16.18 14.34 -17.50
C SER A 112 -16.49 14.33 -16.01
N ASN A 113 -17.53 15.06 -15.62
CA ASN A 113 -17.99 15.07 -14.24
C ASN A 113 -18.37 13.66 -13.74
N LEU A 114 -18.83 12.76 -14.62
CA LEU A 114 -19.13 11.38 -14.24
C LEU A 114 -17.87 10.58 -13.90
N GLU A 115 -16.78 10.77 -14.63
CA GLU A 115 -15.50 10.11 -14.34
C GLU A 115 -14.91 10.61 -13.03
N ILE A 116 -14.95 11.93 -12.78
CA ILE A 116 -14.49 12.50 -11.52
C ILE A 116 -15.30 11.93 -10.33
N LEU A 117 -16.63 11.85 -10.46
CA LEU A 117 -17.48 11.28 -9.42
C LEU A 117 -17.19 9.79 -9.17
N LYS A 118 -16.95 9.00 -10.22
CA LYS A 118 -16.57 7.59 -10.07
C LYS A 118 -15.20 7.43 -9.40
N MET A 119 -14.25 8.34 -9.69
CA MET A 119 -12.94 8.35 -9.06
C MET A 119 -13.04 8.57 -7.54
N GLU A 120 -13.89 9.50 -7.09
CA GLU A 120 -14.12 9.76 -5.66
C GLU A 120 -14.68 8.53 -4.91
N GLU A 121 -15.35 7.62 -5.62
CA GLU A 121 -15.92 6.39 -5.05
C GLU A 121 -14.91 5.25 -4.93
N LEU A 122 -13.70 5.42 -5.50
CA LEU A 122 -12.65 4.43 -5.41
C LEU A 122 -12.22 4.19 -3.96
N GLU A 123 -11.95 2.92 -3.69
CA GLU A 123 -11.38 2.47 -2.44
C GLU A 123 -9.93 2.05 -2.69
N LEU A 124 -9.03 2.57 -1.85
CA LEU A 124 -7.63 2.17 -1.85
C LEU A 124 -7.43 1.12 -0.74
N PRO A 125 -7.04 -0.11 -1.06
CA PRO A 125 -6.76 -1.13 -0.05
C PRO A 125 -5.61 -0.75 0.88
N ASP A 126 -5.67 -1.27 2.11
CA ASP A 126 -4.56 -1.22 3.06
C ASP A 126 -3.45 -2.18 2.61
N ILE A 127 -2.19 -1.80 2.81
CA ILE A 127 -1.03 -2.66 2.58
C ILE A 127 -0.39 -3.05 3.91
N ILE A 128 0.04 -4.30 4.03
CA ILE A 128 0.90 -4.73 5.13
C ILE A 128 2.34 -4.67 4.66
N LYS A 129 3.09 -3.72 5.21
CA LYS A 129 4.54 -3.69 5.04
C LYS A 129 5.18 -4.70 5.99
N ILE A 130 5.94 -5.63 5.42
CA ILE A 130 6.67 -6.68 6.13
C ILE A 130 8.16 -6.39 6.03
N GLU A 131 8.82 -6.31 7.18
CA GLU A 131 10.26 -6.06 7.27
C GLU A 131 10.92 -7.15 8.13
N LEU A 132 11.98 -7.78 7.64
CA LEU A 132 12.76 -8.81 8.33
C LEU A 132 13.96 -8.20 9.04
N ASN A 133 14.17 -8.57 10.30
CA ASN A 133 15.41 -8.28 10.99
C ASN A 133 16.52 -9.18 10.44
N VAL A 134 17.52 -8.58 9.81
CA VAL A 134 18.68 -9.28 9.25
C VAL A 134 19.94 -9.10 10.10
N ALA A 135 19.82 -8.47 11.27
CA ALA A 135 20.95 -8.31 12.18
C ALA A 135 21.31 -9.62 12.88
N HIS A 136 22.62 -9.84 13.07
CA HIS A 136 23.17 -11.01 13.78
C HIS A 136 23.77 -10.59 15.15
N GLY A 137 23.30 -9.48 15.73
CA GLY A 137 23.80 -8.89 16.98
C GLY A 137 22.76 -8.03 17.68
N GLU A 138 23.16 -7.22 18.68
CA GLU A 138 22.21 -6.48 19.54
C GLU A 138 21.42 -5.37 18.84
N GLN A 139 21.89 -4.86 17.70
CA GLN A 139 21.20 -3.80 16.95
C GLN A 139 20.29 -4.38 15.88
N GLU A 140 18.97 -4.25 16.08
CA GLU A 140 17.98 -4.70 15.10
C GLU A 140 18.12 -3.91 13.77
N HIS A 141 18.22 -4.64 12.66
CA HIS A 141 18.31 -4.06 11.32
C HIS A 141 17.22 -4.62 10.42
N TYR A 142 16.13 -3.87 10.27
CA TYR A 142 14.98 -4.27 9.47
C TYR A 142 15.17 -3.93 8.00
N ARG A 143 14.92 -4.90 7.11
CA ARG A 143 14.85 -4.70 5.65
C ARG A 143 13.48 -5.11 5.13
N SER A 144 12.94 -4.29 4.23
CA SER A 144 11.66 -4.55 3.56
C SER A 144 11.73 -5.80 2.69
N LEU A 145 10.64 -6.56 2.61
CA LEU A 145 10.56 -7.86 1.91
C LEU A 145 11.03 -7.78 0.45
N ASP A 146 10.74 -6.67 -0.25
CA ASP A 146 11.15 -6.38 -1.63
C ASP A 146 12.67 -6.22 -1.81
N LYS A 147 13.42 -6.00 -0.73
CA LYS A 147 14.89 -5.82 -0.74
C LYS A 147 15.65 -7.02 -0.16
N LEU A 148 14.95 -8.09 0.17
CA LEU A 148 15.53 -9.31 0.73
C LEU A 148 15.97 -10.27 -0.38
N SER A 149 16.96 -11.11 -0.09
CA SER A 149 17.26 -12.26 -0.95
C SER A 149 16.10 -13.26 -0.93
N THR A 150 16.01 -14.12 -1.95
CA THR A 150 14.97 -15.17 -2.02
C THR A 150 14.94 -16.04 -0.76
N GLY A 151 16.10 -16.38 -0.19
CA GLY A 151 16.15 -17.14 1.05
C GLY A 151 15.70 -16.38 2.29
N GLN A 152 16.01 -15.08 2.40
CA GLN A 152 15.49 -14.22 3.46
C GLN A 152 13.98 -14.00 3.35
N GLN A 153 13.45 -13.90 2.12
CA GLN A 153 12.00 -13.86 1.89
C GLN A 153 11.34 -15.17 2.35
N CYS A 154 11.93 -16.33 2.03
CA CYS A 154 11.46 -17.63 2.50
C CYS A 154 11.42 -17.68 4.03
N THR A 155 12.50 -17.28 4.69
CA THR A 155 12.58 -17.16 6.15
C THR A 155 11.47 -16.28 6.72
N ALA A 156 11.26 -15.08 6.16
CA ALA A 156 10.20 -14.17 6.59
C ALA A 156 8.80 -14.79 6.47
N ILE A 157 8.52 -15.50 5.38
CA ILE A 157 7.24 -16.19 5.16
C ILE A 157 7.09 -17.36 6.16
N LEU A 158 8.14 -18.14 6.39
CA LEU A 158 8.13 -19.22 7.39
C LEU A 158 7.82 -18.68 8.80
N HIS A 159 8.45 -17.57 9.22
CA HIS A 159 8.16 -16.94 10.50
C HIS A 159 6.66 -16.62 10.67
N LEU A 160 5.98 -16.20 9.60
CA LEU A 160 4.55 -15.93 9.61
C LEU A 160 3.71 -17.22 9.67
N LEU A 161 4.05 -18.22 8.86
CA LEU A 161 3.33 -19.50 8.79
C LEU A 161 3.43 -20.31 10.08
N LEU A 162 4.60 -20.33 10.73
CA LEU A 162 4.84 -21.07 11.97
C LEU A 162 4.08 -20.49 13.17
N LEU A 163 3.61 -19.24 13.11
CA LEU A 163 2.81 -18.62 14.18
C LEU A 163 1.33 -18.97 14.15
N GLN A 164 0.87 -19.41 13.00
CA GLN A 164 -0.52 -19.43 12.57
C GLN A 164 -0.96 -20.85 12.26
N ASN A 165 -0.60 -21.85 13.07
CA ASN A 165 -1.05 -23.20 12.78
C ASN A 165 -1.44 -23.99 14.03
N LYS A 166 -2.74 -24.31 14.11
CA LYS A 166 -3.24 -25.47 14.86
C LYS A 166 -3.21 -26.73 13.99
N ASP A 167 -3.18 -26.55 12.67
CA ASP A 167 -3.19 -27.62 11.68
C ASP A 167 -1.77 -27.95 11.23
N PRO A 168 -1.48 -29.21 10.84
CA PRO A 168 -0.14 -29.60 10.40
C PRO A 168 0.22 -28.87 9.10
N LEU A 169 1.35 -28.15 9.12
CA LEU A 169 1.95 -27.53 7.94
C LEU A 169 2.91 -28.54 7.30
N ILE A 170 2.62 -28.94 6.06
CA ILE A 170 3.51 -29.78 5.25
C ILE A 170 4.28 -28.85 4.30
N MET A 171 5.60 -28.88 4.40
CA MET A 171 6.49 -28.11 3.53
C MET A 171 7.49 -29.06 2.90
N ASP A 172 7.55 -29.07 1.56
CA ASP A 172 8.49 -29.91 0.81
C ASP A 172 9.80 -29.14 0.61
N GLN A 173 10.90 -29.72 1.10
CA GLN A 173 12.26 -29.19 1.03
C GLN A 173 12.43 -27.68 1.34
N PRO A 174 11.93 -27.15 2.47
CA PRO A 174 12.18 -25.76 2.85
C PRO A 174 13.67 -25.43 2.98
N GLU A 175 14.51 -26.41 3.32
CA GLU A 175 15.95 -26.29 3.54
C GLU A 175 16.74 -25.80 2.32
N ASP A 176 16.29 -26.09 1.10
CA ASP A 176 17.03 -25.75 -0.13
C ASP A 176 17.07 -24.23 -0.40
N ASN A 177 16.13 -23.48 0.18
CA ASN A 177 16.06 -22.03 0.05
C ASN A 177 16.28 -21.29 1.37
N LEU A 178 16.47 -21.97 2.49
CA LEU A 178 16.72 -21.34 3.78
C LEU A 178 18.19 -20.93 3.95
N ASP A 179 18.42 -19.81 4.62
CA ASP A 179 19.78 -19.38 4.98
C ASP A 179 20.31 -20.25 6.13
N ASN A 180 21.60 -20.61 6.11
CA ASN A 180 22.21 -21.53 7.09
C ASN A 180 22.02 -21.05 8.55
N ALA A 181 21.92 -19.74 8.74
CA ALA A 181 21.65 -19.13 10.04
C ALA A 181 20.24 -19.45 10.59
N PHE A 182 19.25 -19.68 9.73
CA PHE A 182 17.88 -20.00 10.14
C PHE A 182 17.73 -21.47 10.55
N ILE A 183 18.47 -22.37 9.90
CA ILE A 183 18.46 -23.81 10.19
C ILE A 183 19.07 -24.07 11.58
N ALA A 184 20.13 -23.33 11.95
CA ALA A 184 20.86 -23.56 13.20
C ALA A 184 20.17 -23.03 14.47
N ASP A 185 19.28 -22.03 14.35
CA ASP A 185 18.73 -21.32 15.51
C ASP A 185 17.34 -21.84 15.94
N ARG A 186 16.76 -22.81 15.21
CA ARG A 186 15.37 -23.26 15.41
C ARG A 186 15.06 -24.74 15.20
N ILE A 187 16.06 -25.57 14.88
CA ILE A 187 15.99 -27.04 14.90
C ILE A 187 16.98 -27.53 15.95
#